data_AF-A0A2G8L1Q0-F1
#
_entry.id   AF-A0A2G8L1Q0-F1
#
_cell.length_a   1.000
_cell.length_b   1.000
_cell.length_c   1.000
_cell.angle_alpha   90.00
_cell.angle_beta   90.00
_cell.angle_gamma   90.00
#
_symmetry.space_group_name_H-M   'P 1'
#
loop_
_entity.id
_entity.type
_entity.pdbx_description
1 polymer ?
#
loop_
_entity_poly.entity_id
_entity_poly.type
_entity_poly.pdbx_seq_one_letter_code
_entity_poly.pdbx_strand_id
1 'polypeptide(L)'
;MLYFFVSNRCNDGDDDSSSSDSDEDCDECCTRSFGRGAGVLGQYMLALQSVCCPTDDFYGVDLKCSMTKLLRDFPEPNFNNFFQFSLAILSLCSCNATIFEKGLVKLADGSDKNDPCSDDIDTLSLEVMAMVCATDQAIYYDVENWYDILDERVQCILYAQNANKSFGNAITTALAIQVSGGCHYTYSENDDDDDDDEDEDDDDMMMMMMMMMMMMMMMMMMMMMMMMMMMMMMMMMDDDDDDDDDDDDDDDDDDDDDDDDDDDDDDDDDDDDDDDDDDDDDDDDDVMTS
;
A
#
# COMPACT_ATOMS: atom_id res chain seq x y z
N MET A 1 -3.63 -21.54 -1.57
CA MET A 1 -4.21 -22.10 -0.33
C MET A 1 -3.34 -21.83 0.91
N LEU A 2 -2.04 -21.54 0.79
CA LEU A 2 -1.21 -21.13 1.94
C LEU A 2 -1.45 -19.68 2.38
N TYR A 3 -1.63 -18.72 1.46
CA TYR A 3 -1.75 -17.29 1.83
C TYR A 3 -3.04 -16.91 2.57
N PHE A 4 -4.16 -17.58 2.25
CA PHE A 4 -5.42 -17.36 2.98
C PHE A 4 -5.33 -17.76 4.47
N PHE A 5 -4.31 -18.53 4.86
CA PHE A 5 -3.99 -18.82 6.26
C PHE A 5 -3.00 -17.82 6.88
N VAL A 6 -2.20 -17.11 6.09
CA VAL A 6 -1.15 -16.17 6.58
C VAL A 6 -1.72 -14.78 6.90
N SER A 7 -2.90 -14.43 6.38
CA SER A 7 -3.58 -13.16 6.70
C SER A 7 -4.12 -13.08 8.13
N ASN A 8 -4.30 -14.21 8.81
CA ASN A 8 -4.44 -14.21 10.27
C ASN A 8 -3.03 -14.16 10.85
N ARG A 9 -2.44 -12.95 10.93
CA ARG A 9 -1.23 -12.74 11.75
C ARG A 9 -1.49 -13.40 13.10
N CYS A 10 -0.64 -14.34 13.48
CA CYS A 10 -0.62 -14.83 14.85
C CYS A 10 -0.52 -13.57 15.71
N ASN A 11 -1.47 -13.39 16.63
CA ASN A 11 -1.56 -12.21 17.47
C ASN A 11 -0.36 -12.27 18.42
N ASP A 12 0.80 -11.84 17.94
CA ASP A 12 1.99 -11.65 18.73
C ASP A 12 1.64 -10.51 19.67
N GLY A 13 1.38 -10.86 20.93
CA GLY A 13 1.21 -9.87 21.98
C GLY A 13 2.42 -8.93 21.95
N ASP A 14 2.14 -7.66 22.19
CA ASP A 14 3.12 -6.56 22.23
C ASP A 14 4.39 -6.95 23.00
N ASP A 15 5.39 -7.45 22.30
CA ASP A 15 6.77 -7.47 22.77
C ASP A 15 7.51 -6.43 21.93
N ASP A 16 7.52 -5.22 22.47
CA ASP A 16 8.47 -4.15 22.15
C ASP A 16 9.91 -4.66 22.36
N SER A 17 10.40 -5.53 21.49
CA SER A 17 11.83 -5.63 21.24
C SER A 17 12.16 -4.53 20.26
N SER A 18 12.34 -3.32 20.81
CA SER A 18 13.08 -2.24 20.17
C SER A 18 14.48 -2.77 19.82
N SER A 19 14.64 -3.41 18.66
CA SER A 19 15.95 -3.53 18.04
C SER A 19 16.26 -2.18 17.44
N SER A 20 16.90 -1.34 18.27
CA SER A 20 17.48 -0.08 17.85
C SER A 20 18.25 -0.27 16.56
N ASP A 21 17.88 0.53 15.56
CA ASP A 21 18.63 0.73 14.33
C ASP A 21 20.11 0.96 14.63
N SER A 22 20.92 -0.03 14.25
CA SER A 22 22.26 0.21 13.74
C SER A 22 22.68 -0.95 12.85
N ASP A 23 23.22 -0.63 11.67
CA ASP A 23 23.76 -1.58 10.69
C ASP A 23 24.85 -2.52 11.24
N GLU A 24 25.27 -2.34 12.49
CA GLU A 24 26.38 -3.04 13.17
C GLU A 24 25.94 -4.23 14.05
N ASP A 25 24.65 -4.41 14.36
CA ASP A 25 24.19 -5.43 15.34
C ASP A 25 23.88 -6.83 14.78
N CYS A 26 23.89 -7.03 13.45
CA CYS A 26 23.67 -8.37 12.86
C CYS A 26 24.84 -9.34 13.07
N ASP A 27 26.02 -8.85 13.47
CA ASP A 27 27.20 -9.71 13.67
C ASP A 27 27.26 -10.35 15.08
N GLU A 28 26.60 -9.76 16.08
CA GLU A 28 26.68 -10.26 17.47
C GLU A 28 25.57 -11.28 17.82
N CYS A 29 24.38 -11.19 17.19
CA CYS A 29 23.26 -12.12 17.44
C CYS A 29 23.39 -13.49 16.72
N CYS A 30 24.13 -13.58 15.62
CA CYS A 30 24.13 -14.75 14.75
C CYS A 30 25.26 -15.77 15.08
N THR A 31 25.46 -16.13 16.36
CA THR A 31 26.52 -17.10 16.76
C THR A 31 26.27 -18.55 16.26
N ARG A 32 25.05 -18.86 15.82
CA ARG A 32 24.67 -20.11 15.18
C ARG A 32 23.93 -19.85 13.88
N SER A 33 24.55 -20.17 12.74
CA SER A 33 23.87 -20.12 11.46
C SER A 33 23.01 -21.38 11.25
N PHE A 34 21.77 -21.18 10.84
CA PHE A 34 20.96 -22.28 10.33
C PHE A 34 21.53 -22.71 8.97
N GLY A 35 22.25 -23.84 8.92
CA GLY A 35 23.05 -24.29 7.77
C GLY A 35 22.25 -24.77 6.55
N ARG A 36 21.19 -24.06 6.16
CA ARG A 36 20.36 -24.32 4.98
C ARG A 36 20.31 -23.07 4.09
N GLY A 37 20.15 -23.29 2.79
CA GLY A 37 19.97 -22.18 1.83
C GLY A 37 18.65 -21.44 2.06
N ALA A 38 18.60 -20.19 1.60
CA ALA A 38 17.50 -19.27 1.83
C ALA A 38 16.12 -19.84 1.45
N GLY A 39 16.01 -20.54 0.31
CA GLY A 39 14.74 -21.14 -0.10
C GLY A 39 14.20 -22.18 0.91
N VAL A 40 15.07 -23.03 1.48
CA VAL A 40 14.65 -24.02 2.48
C VAL A 40 14.32 -23.34 3.80
N LEU A 41 15.16 -22.39 4.24
CA LEU A 41 14.91 -21.64 5.46
C LEU A 41 13.58 -20.86 5.40
N GLY A 42 13.27 -20.23 4.26
CA GLY A 42 12.04 -19.47 4.06
C GLY A 42 10.80 -20.37 4.15
N GLN A 43 10.86 -21.58 3.61
CA GLN A 43 9.78 -22.57 3.77
C GLN A 43 9.60 -22.99 5.24
N TYR A 44 10.69 -23.17 5.99
CA TYR A 44 10.60 -23.47 7.43
C TYR A 44 9.96 -22.31 8.21
N MET A 45 10.36 -21.08 7.94
CA MET A 45 9.80 -19.89 8.60
C MET A 45 8.31 -19.74 8.31
N LEU A 46 7.89 -19.85 7.04
CA LEU A 46 6.47 -19.83 6.67
C LEU A 46 5.69 -20.99 7.31
N ALA A 47 6.29 -22.18 7.43
CA ALA A 47 5.66 -23.30 8.11
C ALA A 47 5.48 -23.04 9.61
N LEU A 48 6.48 -22.44 10.28
CA LEU A 48 6.38 -22.05 11.69
C LEU A 48 5.31 -20.97 11.90
N GLN A 49 5.25 -19.99 11.00
CA GLN A 49 4.20 -18.97 11.02
C GLN A 49 2.81 -19.59 10.89
N SER A 50 2.63 -20.60 10.02
CA SER A 50 1.34 -21.27 9.84
C SER A 50 0.83 -22.03 11.08
N VAL A 51 1.74 -22.33 12.02
CA VAL A 51 1.42 -22.99 13.30
C VAL A 51 1.61 -22.05 14.50
N CYS A 52 1.78 -20.74 14.27
CA CYS A 52 2.05 -19.72 15.29
C CYS A 52 3.19 -20.09 16.24
N CYS A 53 4.29 -20.60 15.67
CA CYS A 53 5.52 -20.85 16.41
C CYS A 53 6.51 -19.70 16.21
N PRO A 54 7.14 -19.21 17.29
CA PRO A 54 8.15 -18.15 17.21
C PRO A 54 9.33 -18.55 16.32
N THR A 55 9.88 -17.57 15.59
CA THR A 55 11.00 -17.74 14.65
C THR A 55 12.31 -17.10 15.13
N ASP A 56 12.25 -16.33 16.20
CA ASP A 56 13.35 -15.64 16.89
C ASP A 56 14.14 -16.56 17.86
N ASP A 57 13.50 -17.58 18.45
CA ASP A 57 14.17 -18.61 19.26
C ASP A 57 13.83 -20.05 18.83
N PHE A 58 14.19 -20.39 17.59
CA PHE A 58 14.03 -21.75 17.10
C PHE A 58 15.21 -22.64 17.54
N TYR A 59 15.09 -23.24 18.73
CA TYR A 59 16.14 -24.07 19.36
C TYR A 59 17.46 -23.31 19.62
N GLY A 60 17.37 -22.04 20.05
CA GLY A 60 18.53 -21.18 20.27
C GLY A 60 19.14 -20.64 18.99
N VAL A 61 18.33 -20.50 17.93
CA VAL A 61 18.71 -19.93 16.64
C VAL A 61 17.62 -18.94 16.21
N ASP A 62 18.03 -17.70 15.99
CA ASP A 62 17.20 -16.69 15.36
C ASP A 62 17.18 -16.92 13.84
N LEU A 63 16.02 -17.37 13.35
CA LEU A 63 15.81 -17.63 11.93
C LEU A 63 15.68 -16.33 11.14
N LYS A 64 15.16 -15.26 11.74
CA LYS A 64 15.05 -13.94 11.13
C LYS A 64 16.45 -13.38 10.86
N CYS A 65 17.34 -13.36 11.87
CA CYS A 65 18.76 -12.96 11.69
C CYS A 65 19.47 -13.81 10.63
N SER A 66 19.27 -15.13 10.68
CA SER A 66 19.88 -16.07 9.71
C SER A 66 19.42 -15.78 8.27
N MET A 67 18.14 -15.47 8.06
CA MET A 67 17.61 -15.15 6.75
C MET A 67 18.10 -13.79 6.25
N THR A 68 18.09 -12.76 7.10
CA THR A 68 18.59 -11.43 6.76
C THR A 68 20.05 -11.47 6.30
N LYS A 69 20.89 -12.29 6.97
CA LYS A 69 22.27 -12.50 6.54
C LYS A 69 22.37 -13.11 5.14
N LEU A 70 21.58 -14.14 4.85
CA LEU A 70 21.56 -14.77 3.52
C LEU A 70 21.11 -13.79 2.44
N LEU A 71 20.10 -12.96 2.72
CA LEU A 71 19.62 -11.93 1.80
C LEU A 71 20.67 -10.85 1.50
N ARG A 72 21.46 -10.43 2.51
CA ARG A 72 22.53 -9.45 2.32
C ARG A 72 23.65 -9.94 1.39
N ASP A 73 23.91 -11.25 1.39
CA ASP A 73 24.94 -11.86 0.56
C ASP A 73 24.45 -12.15 -0.88
N PHE A 74 23.15 -12.01 -1.17
CA PHE A 74 22.61 -12.29 -2.51
C PHE A 74 23.22 -11.36 -3.59
N PRO A 75 23.63 -11.89 -4.77
CA PRO A 75 23.60 -13.30 -5.17
C PRO A 75 24.87 -14.08 -4.80
N GLU A 76 24.70 -15.28 -4.23
CA GLU A 76 25.76 -16.24 -3.91
C GLU A 76 25.69 -17.46 -4.85
N PRO A 77 26.77 -18.28 -5.00
CA PRO A 77 26.79 -19.43 -5.92
C PRO A 77 25.67 -20.45 -5.74
N ASN A 78 25.08 -20.54 -4.54
CA ASN A 78 23.94 -21.43 -4.24
C ASN A 78 22.65 -20.67 -3.89
N PHE A 79 22.65 -19.34 -4.03
CA PHE A 79 21.51 -18.46 -3.76
C PHE A 79 21.56 -17.29 -4.73
N ASN A 80 21.16 -17.55 -5.98
CA ASN A 80 21.20 -16.60 -7.09
C ASN A 80 19.91 -16.58 -7.91
N ASN A 81 18.88 -17.30 -7.45
CA ASN A 81 17.58 -17.37 -8.09
C ASN A 81 16.65 -16.38 -7.39
N PHE A 82 16.03 -15.49 -8.17
CA PHE A 82 15.13 -14.47 -7.66
C PHE A 82 13.86 -15.03 -7.03
N PHE A 83 13.37 -16.19 -7.49
CA PHE A 83 12.31 -16.93 -6.80
C PHE A 83 12.67 -17.20 -5.32
N GLN A 84 13.92 -17.61 -5.04
CA GLN A 84 14.34 -17.86 -3.65
C GLN A 84 14.52 -16.56 -2.89
N PHE A 85 14.92 -15.48 -3.56
CA PHE A 85 15.07 -14.16 -2.97
C PHE A 85 13.70 -13.61 -2.53
N SER A 86 12.72 -13.64 -3.43
CA SER A 86 11.33 -13.25 -3.14
C SER A 86 10.71 -14.12 -2.06
N LEU A 87 10.96 -15.43 -2.06
CA LEU A 87 10.53 -16.32 -0.98
C LEU A 87 11.11 -15.91 0.38
N ALA A 88 12.39 -15.53 0.41
CA ALA A 88 13.08 -15.13 1.62
C ALA A 88 12.50 -13.81 2.17
N ILE A 89 12.28 -12.81 1.31
CA ILE A 89 11.62 -11.55 1.68
C ILE A 89 10.21 -11.80 2.19
N LEU A 90 9.41 -12.59 1.46
CA LEU A 90 8.06 -12.97 1.88
C LEU A 90 8.07 -13.64 3.25
N SER A 91 9.03 -14.53 3.51
CA SER A 91 9.14 -15.23 4.79
C SER A 91 9.49 -14.29 5.95
N LEU A 92 10.37 -13.31 5.73
CA LEU A 92 10.72 -12.29 6.72
C LEU A 92 9.51 -11.41 7.04
N CYS A 93 8.87 -10.86 6.01
CA CYS A 93 7.69 -10.03 6.18
C CYS A 93 6.57 -10.78 6.91
N SER A 94 6.31 -12.03 6.52
CA SER A 94 5.27 -12.87 7.16
C SER A 94 5.56 -13.14 8.65
N CYS A 95 6.83 -13.09 9.07
CA CYS A 95 7.27 -13.26 10.46
C CYS A 95 7.48 -11.92 11.18
N ASN A 96 6.94 -10.81 10.63
CA ASN A 96 7.08 -9.46 11.14
C ASN A 96 8.56 -9.06 11.38
N ALA A 97 9.45 -9.49 10.49
CA ALA A 97 10.86 -9.12 10.54
C ALA A 97 11.10 -7.85 9.71
N THR A 98 12.05 -7.03 10.15
CA THR A 98 12.50 -5.86 9.38
C THR A 98 13.34 -6.31 8.19
N ILE A 99 13.03 -5.76 7.02
CA ILE A 99 13.74 -5.95 5.77
C ILE A 99 14.56 -4.68 5.54
N PHE A 100 15.85 -4.85 5.29
CA PHE A 100 16.74 -3.73 5.02
C PHE A 100 16.44 -3.10 3.66
N GLU A 101 16.56 -1.77 3.56
CA GLU A 101 16.24 -0.95 2.38
C GLU A 101 16.78 -1.56 1.06
N LYS A 102 18.07 -1.92 1.01
CA LYS A 102 18.67 -2.50 -0.20
C LYS A 102 18.00 -3.79 -0.65
N GLY A 103 17.42 -4.56 0.27
CA GLY A 103 16.66 -5.77 -0.04
C GLY A 103 15.33 -5.44 -0.70
N LEU A 104 14.67 -4.37 -0.27
CA LEU A 104 13.42 -3.86 -0.85
C LEU A 104 13.67 -3.24 -2.23
N VAL A 105 14.69 -2.40 -2.37
CA VAL A 105 15.12 -1.88 -3.68
C VAL A 105 15.45 -3.02 -4.62
N LYS A 106 16.17 -4.06 -4.14
CA LYS A 106 16.48 -5.21 -4.98
C LYS A 106 15.22 -5.98 -5.38
N LEU A 107 14.23 -6.10 -4.49
CA LEU A 107 12.93 -6.71 -4.79
C LEU A 107 12.18 -5.92 -5.87
N ALA A 108 12.18 -4.58 -5.80
CA ALA A 108 11.61 -3.69 -6.82
C ALA A 108 12.35 -3.79 -8.17
N ASP A 109 13.68 -3.88 -8.16
CA ASP A 109 14.48 -4.08 -9.37
C ASP A 109 14.23 -5.44 -10.03
N GLY A 110 13.87 -6.48 -9.26
CA GLY A 110 13.69 -7.83 -9.81
C GLY A 110 14.99 -8.45 -10.33
N SER A 111 14.87 -9.40 -11.26
CA SER A 111 16.00 -9.94 -12.01
C SER A 111 16.56 -8.94 -13.04
N ASP A 112 15.69 -8.22 -13.75
CA ASP A 112 16.05 -7.12 -14.64
C ASP A 112 15.25 -5.86 -14.32
N LYS A 113 15.95 -4.82 -13.85
CA LYS A 113 15.37 -3.54 -13.48
C LYS A 113 14.69 -2.77 -14.62
N ASN A 114 14.94 -3.15 -15.87
CA ASN A 114 14.36 -2.47 -17.03
C ASN A 114 13.22 -3.26 -17.68
N ASP A 115 12.95 -4.47 -17.19
CA ASP A 115 11.89 -5.32 -17.71
C ASP A 115 11.12 -5.96 -16.54
N PRO A 116 9.97 -5.37 -16.16
CA PRO A 116 9.14 -5.86 -15.06
C PRO A 116 8.55 -7.24 -15.32
N CYS A 117 8.53 -7.70 -16.59
CA CYS A 117 8.03 -9.01 -16.98
C CYS A 117 9.17 -10.01 -17.30
N SER A 118 10.42 -9.69 -16.94
CA SER A 118 11.59 -10.49 -17.33
C SER A 118 11.61 -11.91 -16.79
N ASP A 119 10.95 -12.13 -15.65
CA ASP A 119 10.91 -13.41 -14.95
C ASP A 119 9.71 -14.28 -15.38
N ASP A 120 9.83 -15.58 -15.11
CA ASP A 120 8.71 -16.51 -15.34
C ASP A 120 7.54 -16.23 -14.39
N ILE A 121 6.32 -16.63 -14.79
CA ILE A 121 5.11 -16.31 -14.02
C ILE A 121 5.13 -16.87 -12.59
N ASP A 122 5.83 -17.98 -12.32
CA ASP A 122 5.94 -18.51 -10.95
C ASP A 122 6.80 -17.58 -10.08
N THR A 123 7.91 -17.09 -10.64
CA THR A 123 8.80 -16.11 -10.01
C THR A 123 8.13 -14.76 -9.83
N LEU A 124 7.49 -14.21 -10.87
CA LEU A 124 6.73 -12.95 -10.79
C LEU A 124 5.59 -13.01 -9.77
N SER A 125 4.84 -14.12 -9.73
CA SER A 125 3.78 -14.27 -8.73
C SER A 125 4.31 -14.19 -7.30
N LEU A 126 5.49 -14.78 -7.06
CA LEU A 126 6.13 -14.76 -5.75
C LEU A 126 6.75 -13.40 -5.41
N GLU A 127 7.32 -12.71 -6.39
CA GLU A 127 7.75 -11.32 -6.26
C GLU A 127 6.61 -10.42 -5.84
N VAL A 128 5.48 -10.49 -6.55
CA VAL A 128 4.32 -9.66 -6.24
C VAL A 128 3.79 -9.97 -4.84
N MET A 129 3.69 -11.26 -4.44
CA MET A 129 3.33 -11.60 -3.06
C MET A 129 4.30 -11.03 -2.02
N ALA A 130 5.61 -11.09 -2.29
CA ALA A 130 6.62 -10.53 -1.41
C ALA A 130 6.53 -9.00 -1.34
N MET A 131 6.28 -8.33 -2.47
CA MET A 131 6.09 -6.88 -2.56
C MET A 131 4.85 -6.46 -1.76
N VAL A 132 3.69 -7.07 -2.02
CA VAL A 132 2.45 -6.77 -1.28
C VAL A 132 2.65 -6.93 0.22
N CYS A 133 3.36 -7.97 0.66
CA CYS A 133 3.70 -8.14 2.07
C CYS A 133 4.57 -7.00 2.59
N ALA A 134 5.65 -6.66 1.86
CA ALA A 134 6.66 -5.72 2.28
C ALA A 134 6.30 -4.24 2.04
N THR A 135 5.12 -3.94 1.47
CA THR A 135 4.69 -2.58 1.08
C THR A 135 4.85 -1.57 2.22
N ASP A 136 4.41 -1.87 3.44
CA ASP A 136 4.52 -0.95 4.57
C ASP A 136 5.97 -0.54 4.84
N GLN A 137 6.91 -1.49 4.74
CA GLN A 137 8.33 -1.23 4.95
C GLN A 137 8.95 -0.51 3.75
N ALA A 138 8.53 -0.84 2.52
CA ALA A 138 9.00 -0.15 1.31
C ALA A 138 8.63 1.33 1.31
N ILE A 139 7.42 1.66 1.75
CA ILE A 139 6.95 3.05 1.90
C ILE A 139 7.74 3.74 3.02
N TYR A 140 7.96 3.06 4.15
CA TYR A 140 8.75 3.62 5.24
C TYR A 140 10.18 4.01 4.81
N TYR A 141 10.80 3.21 3.95
CA TYR A 141 12.14 3.48 3.40
C TYR A 141 12.13 4.33 2.11
N ASP A 142 10.98 4.84 1.66
CA ASP A 142 10.84 5.68 0.47
C ASP A 142 11.42 5.03 -0.81
N VAL A 143 11.10 3.74 -1.03
CA VAL A 143 11.53 3.04 -2.25
C VAL A 143 10.76 3.60 -3.46
N GLU A 144 11.50 4.22 -4.38
CA GLU A 144 10.95 4.87 -5.59
C GLU A 144 10.09 3.92 -6.44
N ASN A 145 8.98 4.45 -6.98
CA ASN A 145 8.07 3.80 -7.93
C ASN A 145 7.54 2.42 -7.48
N TRP A 146 7.46 2.17 -6.16
CA TRP A 146 7.06 0.87 -5.63
C TRP A 146 5.70 0.37 -6.15
N TYR A 147 4.69 1.26 -6.15
CA TYR A 147 3.34 0.93 -6.61
C TYR A 147 3.25 0.76 -8.12
N ASP A 148 3.95 1.59 -8.88
CA ASP A 148 3.97 1.50 -10.35
C ASP A 148 4.59 0.17 -10.79
N ILE A 149 5.73 -0.20 -10.19
CA ILE A 149 6.39 -1.49 -10.44
C ILE A 149 5.49 -2.65 -10.02
N LEU A 150 4.79 -2.53 -8.89
CA LEU A 150 3.86 -3.54 -8.41
C LEU A 150 2.72 -3.76 -9.41
N ASP A 151 2.12 -2.68 -9.91
CA ASP A 151 1.04 -2.74 -10.90
C ASP A 151 1.52 -3.34 -12.22
N GLU A 152 2.65 -2.86 -12.77
CA GLU A 152 3.25 -3.41 -13.99
C GLU A 152 3.45 -4.93 -13.90
N ARG A 153 3.96 -5.42 -12.76
CA ARG A 153 4.15 -6.86 -12.52
C ARG A 153 2.83 -7.63 -12.41
N VAL A 154 1.81 -7.06 -11.77
CA VAL A 154 0.46 -7.65 -11.74
C VAL A 154 -0.07 -7.75 -13.17
N GLN A 155 0.08 -6.71 -13.98
CA GLN A 155 -0.33 -6.71 -15.38
C GLN A 155 0.42 -7.80 -16.18
N CYS A 156 1.74 -7.96 -16.02
CA CYS A 156 2.49 -9.04 -16.65
C CYS A 156 1.86 -10.43 -16.37
N ILE A 157 1.44 -10.67 -15.12
CA ILE A 157 0.78 -11.92 -14.72
C ILE A 157 -0.59 -12.04 -15.39
N LEU A 158 -1.38 -10.96 -15.40
CA LEU A 158 -2.71 -10.93 -16.01
C LEU A 158 -2.67 -11.21 -17.52
N TYR A 159 -1.73 -10.61 -18.25
CA TYR A 159 -1.53 -10.83 -19.68
C TYR A 159 -1.08 -12.26 -20.02
N ALA A 160 -0.42 -12.93 -19.10
CA ALA A 160 0.00 -14.32 -19.27
C ALA A 160 -1.15 -15.35 -19.05
N GLN A 161 -2.39 -14.88 -18.85
CA GLN A 161 -3.55 -15.75 -18.73
C GLN A 161 -3.79 -16.54 -20.03
N ASN A 162 -3.82 -17.86 -19.92
CA ASN A 162 -4.17 -18.74 -21.03
C ASN A 162 -5.66 -18.60 -21.40
N ALA A 163 -6.03 -19.04 -22.61
CA ALA A 163 -7.42 -19.04 -23.08
C ALA A 163 -8.42 -19.82 -22.19
N ASN A 164 -7.92 -20.77 -21.38
CA ASN A 164 -8.71 -21.52 -20.40
C ASN A 164 -8.83 -20.78 -19.03
N LYS A 165 -8.45 -19.49 -18.98
CA LYS A 165 -8.39 -18.64 -17.78
C LYS A 165 -7.37 -19.10 -16.71
N SER A 166 -6.44 -20.00 -17.04
CA SER A 166 -5.36 -20.40 -16.13
C SER A 166 -4.11 -19.55 -16.36
N PHE A 167 -3.45 -19.12 -15.29
CA PHE A 167 -2.09 -18.59 -15.37
C PHE A 167 -1.14 -19.78 -15.43
N GLY A 168 -0.48 -20.04 -16.55
CA GLY A 168 0.46 -21.17 -16.68
C GLY A 168 -0.13 -22.52 -16.23
N ASN A 169 0.40 -23.08 -15.14
CA ASN A 169 -0.05 -24.33 -14.53
C ASN A 169 -0.95 -24.09 -13.30
N ALA A 170 -1.54 -25.15 -12.71
CA ALA A 170 -2.45 -25.01 -11.57
C ALA A 170 -1.80 -24.37 -10.31
N ILE A 171 -0.48 -24.53 -10.13
CA ILE A 171 0.28 -23.92 -9.04
C ILE A 171 0.46 -22.44 -9.31
N THR A 172 0.89 -22.08 -10.53
CA THR A 172 1.01 -20.70 -11.01
C THR A 172 -0.32 -19.95 -10.90
N THR A 173 -1.42 -20.59 -11.30
CA THR A 173 -2.77 -20.04 -11.17
C THR A 173 -3.15 -19.82 -9.70
N ALA A 174 -2.81 -20.75 -8.81
CA ALA A 174 -3.08 -20.58 -7.39
C ALA A 174 -2.24 -19.47 -6.74
N LEU A 175 -1.03 -19.21 -7.24
CA LEU A 175 -0.15 -18.13 -6.80
C LEU A 175 -0.64 -16.77 -7.33
N ALA A 176 -0.98 -16.69 -8.62
CA ALA A 176 -1.55 -15.48 -9.25
C ALA A 176 -2.89 -15.06 -8.63
N ILE A 177 -3.76 -16.01 -8.27
CA ILE A 177 -5.02 -15.67 -7.57
C ILE A 177 -4.76 -15.10 -6.16
N GLN A 178 -3.70 -15.54 -5.48
CA GLN A 178 -3.35 -14.99 -4.16
C GLN A 178 -2.95 -13.53 -4.25
N VAL A 179 -2.29 -13.14 -5.35
CA VAL A 179 -1.99 -11.75 -5.68
C VAL A 179 -3.28 -10.95 -5.90
N SER A 180 -4.22 -11.45 -6.72
CA SER A 180 -5.49 -10.75 -6.98
C SER A 180 -6.42 -10.65 -5.77
N GLY A 181 -6.28 -11.55 -4.78
CA GLY A 181 -7.10 -11.53 -3.56
C GLY A 181 -6.46 -10.81 -2.36
N GLY A 182 -5.15 -10.58 -2.41
CA GLY A 182 -4.39 -9.82 -1.38
C GLY A 182 -4.29 -8.33 -1.71
N CYS A 183 -4.30 -7.97 -2.99
CA CYS A 183 -4.61 -6.62 -3.43
C CYS A 183 -6.13 -6.44 -3.39
N HIS A 184 -6.67 -5.87 -2.31
CA HIS A 184 -8.06 -5.44 -2.32
C HIS A 184 -8.17 -4.17 -3.19
N TYR A 185 -8.09 -4.35 -4.50
CA TYR A 185 -8.57 -3.38 -5.48
C TYR A 185 -10.05 -3.70 -5.67
N THR A 186 -10.92 -2.77 -5.25
CA THR A 186 -12.35 -2.86 -5.56
C THR A 186 -12.53 -2.60 -7.05
N TYR A 187 -12.37 -3.64 -7.88
CA TYR A 187 -12.95 -3.63 -9.21
C TYR A 187 -14.44 -3.94 -9.02
N SER A 188 -15.28 -2.91 -9.10
CA SER A 188 -16.72 -3.12 -9.22
C SER A 188 -16.95 -3.76 -10.57
N GLU A 189 -17.39 -5.03 -10.57
CA GLU A 189 -17.99 -5.64 -11.75
C GLU A 189 -19.21 -4.79 -12.14
N ASN A 190 -19.03 -3.92 -13.13
CA ASN A 190 -20.13 -3.46 -13.96
C ASN A 190 -19.92 -4.12 -15.33
N ASP A 191 -20.40 -5.36 -15.45
CA ASP A 191 -20.95 -5.79 -16.73
C ASP A 191 -22.11 -4.82 -17.02
N ASP A 192 -21.96 -3.97 -18.04
CA ASP A 192 -22.97 -3.63 -19.03
C ASP A 192 -22.48 -2.45 -19.90
N ASP A 193 -22.22 -2.79 -21.17
CA ASP A 193 -22.40 -2.01 -22.40
C ASP A 193 -21.67 -0.68 -22.65
N ASP A 194 -20.81 -0.76 -23.68
CA ASP A 194 -20.59 0.18 -24.79
C ASP A 194 -20.06 1.61 -24.58
N ASP A 195 -19.16 1.95 -25.52
CA ASP A 195 -18.74 3.25 -26.03
C ASP A 195 -17.44 3.89 -25.50
N ASP A 196 -16.49 4.00 -26.45
CA ASP A 196 -15.29 4.81 -26.44
C ASP A 196 -15.63 6.29 -26.15
N ASP A 197 -14.86 6.96 -25.28
CA ASP A 197 -14.41 8.35 -25.48
C ASP A 197 -13.32 8.72 -24.45
N GLU A 198 -12.28 9.39 -24.95
CA GLU A 198 -11.10 9.87 -24.24
C GLU A 198 -11.42 11.15 -23.45
N ASP A 199 -11.26 11.17 -22.13
CA ASP A 199 -11.21 12.42 -21.35
C ASP A 199 -10.10 12.35 -20.27
N GLU A 200 -8.93 12.89 -20.61
CA GLU A 200 -7.76 13.07 -19.74
C GLU A 200 -7.91 14.27 -18.78
N ASP A 201 -8.90 14.29 -17.87
CA ASP A 201 -9.06 15.40 -16.91
C ASP A 201 -9.39 14.98 -15.45
N ASP A 202 -9.16 13.71 -15.07
CA ASP A 202 -9.42 13.22 -13.69
C ASP A 202 -8.24 13.42 -12.70
N ASP A 203 -7.05 13.78 -13.18
CA ASP A 203 -5.86 13.98 -12.33
C ASP A 203 -5.90 15.30 -11.53
N ASP A 204 -6.64 16.32 -12.02
CA ASP A 204 -6.75 17.63 -11.38
C ASP A 204 -7.78 17.66 -10.23
N MET A 205 -8.85 16.84 -10.30
CA MET A 205 -9.85 16.75 -9.22
C MET A 205 -9.29 16.03 -7.98
N MET A 206 -8.41 15.03 -8.18
CA MET A 206 -7.71 14.34 -7.09
C MET A 206 -6.67 15.23 -6.39
N MET A 207 -5.94 16.07 -7.13
CA MET A 207 -5.02 17.05 -6.54
C MET A 207 -5.75 18.14 -5.72
N MET A 208 -6.93 18.60 -6.16
CA MET A 208 -7.74 19.56 -5.40
C MET A 208 -8.27 18.96 -4.09
N MET A 209 -8.72 17.70 -4.07
CA MET A 209 -9.16 17.03 -2.84
C MET A 209 -8.01 16.81 -1.83
N MET A 210 -6.81 16.45 -2.28
CA MET A 210 -5.63 16.31 -1.41
C MET A 210 -5.18 17.65 -0.81
N MET A 211 -5.19 18.74 -1.59
CA MET A 211 -4.86 20.07 -1.07
C MET A 211 -5.88 20.56 -0.03
N MET A 212 -7.18 20.30 -0.22
CA MET A 212 -8.20 20.64 0.78
C MET A 212 -8.05 19.83 2.08
N MET A 213 -7.72 18.53 2.01
CA MET A 213 -7.45 17.71 3.20
C MET A 213 -6.21 18.19 3.96
N MET A 214 -5.12 18.56 3.27
CA MET A 214 -3.92 19.11 3.92
C MET A 214 -4.21 20.46 4.61
N MET A 215 -4.99 21.35 3.99
CA MET A 215 -5.39 22.61 4.62
C MET A 215 -6.25 22.37 5.88
N MET A 216 -7.19 21.42 5.86
CA MET A 216 -7.98 21.07 7.05
C MET A 216 -7.12 20.49 8.17
N MET A 217 -6.15 19.62 7.87
CA MET A 217 -5.22 19.10 8.88
C MET A 217 -4.34 20.19 9.50
N MET A 218 -3.84 21.13 8.69
CA MET A 218 -3.06 22.26 9.22
C MET A 218 -3.92 23.17 10.13
N MET A 219 -5.18 23.43 9.76
CA MET A 219 -6.09 24.19 10.63
C MET A 219 -6.37 23.48 11.96
N MET A 220 -6.59 22.16 11.95
CA MET A 220 -6.76 21.39 13.19
C MET A 220 -5.50 21.41 14.07
N MET A 221 -4.30 21.30 13.48
CA MET A 221 -3.05 21.42 14.24
C MET A 221 -2.88 22.80 14.86
N MET A 222 -3.20 23.88 14.14
CA MET A 222 -3.16 25.24 14.70
C MET A 222 -4.15 25.42 15.85
N MET A 223 -5.37 24.87 15.75
CA MET A 223 -6.35 24.91 16.85
C MET A 223 -5.86 24.13 18.08
N MET A 224 -5.27 22.95 17.91
CA MET A 224 -4.70 22.19 19.03
C MET A 224 -3.54 22.93 19.71
N MET A 225 -2.65 23.55 18.93
CA MET A 225 -1.55 24.36 19.51
C MET A 225 -2.07 25.56 20.30
N MET A 226 -3.10 26.27 19.80
CA MET A 226 -3.73 27.36 20.56
C MET A 226 -4.38 26.88 21.86
N MET A 227 -5.09 25.74 21.83
CA MET A 227 -5.68 25.16 23.06
C MET A 227 -4.61 24.75 24.09
N MET A 228 -3.49 24.15 23.65
CA MET A 228 -2.40 23.81 24.56
C MET A 228 -1.74 25.06 25.19
N MET A 229 -1.56 26.14 24.42
CA MET A 229 -1.03 27.39 24.97
C MET A 229 -1.98 28.02 26.00
N MET A 230 -3.30 27.98 25.77
CA MET A 230 -4.29 28.46 26.75
C MET A 230 -4.28 27.63 28.04
N MET A 231 -4.21 26.29 27.95
CA MET A 231 -4.14 25.43 29.15
C MET A 231 -2.88 25.67 29.99
N MET A 232 -1.73 25.90 29.35
CA MET A 232 -0.49 26.23 30.08
C MET A 232 -0.58 27.57 30.83
N MET A 233 -1.35 28.53 30.33
CA MET A 233 -1.50 29.84 30.95
C MET A 233 -2.39 29.80 32.20
N MET A 234 -3.40 28.91 32.25
CA MET A 234 -4.26 28.73 33.43
C MET A 234 -3.54 28.08 34.63
N MET A 235 -2.57 27.18 34.42
CA MET A 235 -1.88 26.51 35.54
C MET A 235 -0.91 27.40 36.34
N MET A 236 -0.61 28.63 35.90
CA MET A 236 0.34 29.53 36.58
C MET A 236 -0.32 30.63 37.42
N MET A 237 -1.65 30.64 37.57
CA MET A 237 -2.36 31.67 38.34
C MET A 237 -3.49 31.08 39.20
N ASP A 238 -3.18 30.16 40.12
CA ASP A 238 -4.12 29.84 41.21
C ASP A 238 -3.36 29.38 42.47
N ASP A 239 -2.81 30.38 43.16
CA ASP A 239 -2.55 30.40 44.60
C ASP A 239 -2.97 31.83 45.02
N ASP A 240 -4.17 31.99 45.57
CA ASP A 240 -4.53 32.89 46.68
C ASP A 240 -6.04 33.24 46.71
N ASP A 241 -6.60 33.06 47.90
CA ASP A 241 -7.63 33.87 48.59
C ASP A 241 -9.15 33.73 48.27
N ASP A 242 -9.82 33.15 49.29
CA ASP A 242 -10.86 33.73 50.16
C ASP A 242 -12.24 34.20 49.61
N ASP A 243 -13.24 33.66 50.31
CA ASP A 243 -14.44 34.29 50.87
C ASP A 243 -15.66 34.70 50.01
N ASP A 244 -16.79 34.17 50.53
CA ASP A 244 -18.08 34.81 50.77
C ASP A 244 -19.09 35.10 49.63
N ASP A 245 -20.21 34.39 49.79
CA ASP A 245 -21.58 34.88 49.88
C ASP A 245 -22.40 35.33 48.65
N ASP A 246 -23.62 34.77 48.69
CA ASP A 246 -24.92 35.37 48.37
C ASP A 246 -25.41 35.45 46.90
N ASP A 247 -26.37 34.55 46.65
CA ASP A 247 -27.78 34.83 46.32
C ASP A 247 -28.19 35.51 44.99
N ASP A 248 -29.38 35.06 44.57
CA ASP A 248 -30.38 35.68 43.72
C ASP A 248 -30.13 35.64 42.19
N ASP A 249 -30.85 34.80 41.45
CA ASP A 249 -32.28 34.90 41.03
C ASP A 249 -32.42 35.65 39.70
N ASP A 250 -33.48 35.22 38.99
CA ASP A 250 -34.14 35.82 37.83
C ASP A 250 -33.51 35.52 36.46
N ASP A 251 -34.11 34.64 35.65
CA ASP A 251 -35.40 34.76 34.92
C ASP A 251 -35.30 35.65 33.67
N ASP A 252 -36.17 35.28 32.74
CA ASP A 252 -36.65 36.00 31.55
C ASP A 252 -35.79 35.86 30.28
N ASP A 253 -36.19 35.01 29.32
CA ASP A 253 -37.39 35.09 28.46
C ASP A 253 -37.10 35.83 27.15
N ASP A 254 -37.88 35.41 26.17
CA ASP A 254 -38.24 36.10 24.94
C ASP A 254 -37.23 36.02 23.78
N ASP A 255 -37.51 35.26 22.73
CA ASP A 255 -38.67 35.22 21.81
C ASP A 255 -38.27 35.89 20.49
N ASP A 256 -38.85 35.34 19.43
CA ASP A 256 -39.23 36.02 18.20
C ASP A 256 -38.07 36.43 17.25
N ASP A 257 -38.19 36.31 15.94
CA ASP A 257 -39.20 35.77 15.03
C ASP A 257 -38.67 36.07 13.62
N ASP A 258 -39.33 35.47 12.64
CA ASP A 258 -39.59 36.02 11.30
C ASP A 258 -38.40 36.15 10.31
N ASP A 259 -38.37 35.34 9.25
CA ASP A 259 -39.26 35.34 8.06
C ASP A 259 -38.69 36.22 6.93
N ASP A 260 -39.15 35.85 5.72
CA ASP A 260 -39.09 36.52 4.43
C ASP A 260 -37.84 36.21 3.58
N ASP A 261 -37.94 35.30 2.60
CA ASP A 261 -38.64 35.42 1.30
C ASP A 261 -38.05 36.50 0.37
N ASP A 262 -38.02 36.11 -0.92
CA ASP A 262 -37.95 36.90 -2.16
C ASP A 262 -36.75 36.43 -3.02
N ASP A 263 -36.95 35.49 -3.94
CA ASP A 263 -37.61 35.62 -5.27
C ASP A 263 -36.81 36.48 -6.27
N ASP A 264 -36.88 36.01 -7.53
CA ASP A 264 -36.68 36.76 -8.78
C ASP A 264 -35.22 37.07 -9.17
N ASP A 265 -34.78 36.95 -10.42
CA ASP A 265 -35.44 36.72 -11.70
C ASP A 265 -34.36 36.37 -12.74
N ASP A 266 -34.79 35.62 -13.76
CA ASP A 266 -34.49 35.74 -15.20
C ASP A 266 -33.24 36.52 -15.68
N ASP A 267 -32.49 35.91 -16.59
CA ASP A 267 -32.39 36.47 -17.94
C ASP A 267 -31.94 35.39 -18.96
N ASP A 268 -32.88 35.07 -19.84
CA ASP A 268 -32.69 34.52 -21.17
C ASP A 268 -31.71 35.38 -21.99
N ASP A 269 -30.90 34.74 -22.84
CA ASP A 269 -30.52 35.29 -24.15
C ASP A 269 -30.18 34.10 -25.08
N ASP A 270 -31.27 33.57 -25.63
CA ASP A 270 -31.55 33.31 -27.05
C ASP A 270 -30.46 33.57 -28.12
N ASP A 271 -30.66 32.83 -29.23
CA ASP A 271 -30.29 33.13 -30.62
C ASP A 271 -28.81 32.91 -31.01
N ASP A 272 -28.44 32.29 -32.13
CA ASP A 272 -29.10 31.95 -33.41
C ASP A 272 -28.06 31.07 -34.15
N ASP A 273 -28.42 29.90 -34.67
CA ASP A 273 -28.78 29.66 -36.08
C ASP A 273 -27.60 29.60 -37.07
N ASP A 274 -27.82 28.74 -38.07
CA ASP A 274 -27.16 28.56 -39.37
C ASP A 274 -26.01 27.53 -39.42
N ASP A 275 -26.26 26.29 -39.85
CA ASP A 275 -26.63 25.81 -41.20
C ASP A 275 -25.41 25.43 -42.06
N ASP A 276 -25.68 24.45 -42.93
CA ASP A 276 -24.96 24.04 -44.15
C ASP A 276 -23.85 22.97 -43.94
N ASP A 277 -24.16 21.71 -44.25
CA ASP A 277 -24.04 21.09 -45.60
C ASP A 277 -22.57 20.64 -45.81
N ASP A 278 -22.20 19.52 -46.41
CA ASP A 278 -22.84 18.45 -47.16
C ASP A 278 -21.69 17.46 -47.49
N ASP A 279 -22.05 16.26 -47.95
CA ASP A 279 -21.31 15.40 -48.88
C ASP A 279 -20.02 14.68 -48.38
N ASP A 280 -20.05 13.37 -48.20
CA ASP A 280 -20.04 12.29 -49.22
C ASP A 280 -18.64 11.94 -49.79
N ASP A 281 -18.50 10.64 -50.05
CA ASP A 281 -17.49 9.90 -50.81
C ASP A 281 -16.27 9.34 -50.01
N ASP A 282 -16.25 8.06 -49.66
CA ASP A 282 -16.02 6.85 -50.48
C ASP A 282 -14.55 6.58 -50.85
N ASP A 283 -14.25 5.26 -50.81
CA ASP A 283 -13.21 4.50 -51.50
C ASP A 283 -11.80 4.33 -50.88
N ASP A 284 -11.60 3.10 -50.37
CA ASP A 284 -10.66 2.08 -50.88
C ASP A 284 -9.22 2.52 -51.28
N ASP A 285 -8.21 1.87 -50.70
CA ASP A 285 -7.41 0.91 -51.48
C ASP A 285 -6.29 0.22 -50.67
N ASP A 286 -6.39 -1.10 -50.64
CA ASP A 286 -5.30 -2.06 -50.49
C ASP A 286 -4.06 -1.70 -51.33
N VAL A 287 -2.89 -1.59 -50.70
CA VAL A 287 -1.63 -1.95 -51.37
C VAL A 287 -0.70 -2.73 -50.43
N MET A 288 -0.79 -4.06 -50.56
CA MET A 288 0.37 -4.93 -50.41
C MET A 288 1.37 -4.64 -51.52
N THR A 289 2.60 -4.26 -51.18
CA THR A 289 3.77 -4.58 -52.03
C THR A 289 5.00 -4.93 -51.20
N SER A 290 5.35 -6.22 -51.30
CA SER A 290 6.67 -6.89 -51.31
C SER A 290 7.87 -6.23 -50.64
#